data_AF-A0A842R8Q6-F1
#
_entry.id   AF-A0A842R8Q6-F1
#
_cell.length_a   1.000
_cell.length_b   1.000
_cell.length_c   1.000
_cell.angle_alpha   90.00
_cell.angle_beta   90.00
_cell.angle_gamma   90.00
#
_symmetry.space_group_name_H-M   'P 1'
#
loop_
_entity.id
_entity.type
_entity.pdbx_description
1 polymer ?
#
loop_
_entity_poly.entity_id
_entity_poly.type
_entity_poly.pdbx_seq_one_letter_code
_entity_poly.pdbx_strand_id
1 'polypeptide(L)'
;MAEGWIPGDIALILVPVITLGLGLLIGYLAQRSGFCSIGGFRDLFLFKQTRLFFGYMALIAFSFIGYLIFWLIAPHIIDGFYWSANQANPFKPIPGSIPGLSVASYVILALVGGFGMGFLGVILGGCPLRQVVMASEGNRKSIFFVLGMSIGAIIYHGFILGLVQGWFIAAGLGAG
;
A
#
# COMPACT_ATOMS: atom_id res chain seq x y z
N MET A 1 -9.98 -14.88 9.27
CA MET A 1 -11.17 -14.59 10.09
C MET A 1 -12.27 -14.22 9.10
N ALA A 2 -13.01 -15.23 8.66
CA ALA A 2 -14.03 -15.15 7.63
C ALA A 2 -15.40 -15.28 8.29
N GLU A 3 -15.76 -14.28 9.10
CA GLU A 3 -17.13 -14.14 9.61
C GLU A 3 -17.94 -13.37 8.56
N GLY A 4 -18.05 -13.93 7.36
CA GLY A 4 -18.77 -13.35 6.23
C GLY A 4 -20.14 -14.01 6.06
N TRP A 5 -21.09 -13.29 5.47
CA TRP A 5 -22.47 -13.72 5.17
C TRP A 5 -22.59 -14.92 4.20
N ILE A 6 -21.49 -15.63 3.91
CA ILE A 6 -21.39 -16.66 2.88
C ILE A 6 -20.89 -17.96 3.55
N PRO A 7 -21.56 -19.12 3.33
CA PRO A 7 -21.09 -20.40 3.85
C PRO A 7 -19.68 -20.74 3.32
N GLY A 8 -18.84 -21.31 4.18
CA GLY A 8 -17.40 -21.52 3.93
C GLY A 8 -17.08 -22.27 2.63
N ASP A 9 -17.94 -23.19 2.21
CA ASP A 9 -17.76 -23.98 0.99
C ASP A 9 -17.91 -23.12 -0.28
N ILE A 10 -18.81 -22.14 -0.28
CA ILE A 10 -19.02 -21.22 -1.40
C ILE A 10 -17.91 -20.15 -1.43
N ALA A 11 -17.46 -19.70 -0.26
CA ALA A 11 -16.41 -18.69 -0.14
C ALA A 11 -15.06 -19.16 -0.75
N LEU A 12 -14.74 -20.45 -0.63
CA LEU A 12 -13.48 -21.02 -1.13
C LEU A 12 -13.32 -20.89 -2.66
N ILE A 13 -14.42 -20.97 -3.41
CA ILE A 13 -14.42 -20.87 -4.88
C ILE A 13 -14.69 -19.43 -5.32
N LEU A 14 -15.61 -18.75 -4.63
CA LEU A 14 -16.06 -17.43 -5.03
C LEU A 14 -14.98 -16.36 -4.82
N VAL A 15 -14.22 -16.42 -3.71
CA VAL A 15 -13.20 -15.41 -3.40
C VAL A 15 -12.06 -15.39 -4.43
N PRO A 16 -11.44 -16.53 -4.82
CA PRO A 16 -10.40 -16.54 -5.86
C PRO A 16 -10.91 -16.02 -7.20
N VAL A 17 -12.13 -16.39 -7.62
CA VAL A 17 -12.69 -15.95 -8.91
C VAL A 17 -12.94 -14.44 -8.92
N ILE A 18 -13.53 -13.90 -7.85
CA ILE A 18 -13.79 -12.46 -7.74
C ILE A 18 -12.48 -11.67 -7.69
N THR A 19 -11.52 -12.10 -6.87
CA THR A 19 -10.22 -11.42 -6.72
C THR A 19 -9.39 -11.47 -7.99
N LEU A 20 -9.39 -12.60 -8.71
CA LEU A 20 -8.73 -12.74 -10.01
C LEU A 20 -9.39 -11.83 -11.07
N GLY A 21 -10.72 -11.82 -11.12
CA GLY A 21 -11.48 -10.97 -12.04
C GLY A 21 -11.23 -9.48 -11.80
N LEU A 22 -11.27 -9.04 -10.53
CA LEU A 22 -10.94 -7.66 -10.15
C LEU A 22 -9.48 -7.33 -10.43
N GLY A 23 -8.54 -8.25 -10.16
CA GLY A 23 -7.13 -8.06 -10.46
C GLY A 23 -6.86 -7.86 -11.95
N LEU A 24 -7.51 -8.64 -12.81
CA LEU A 24 -7.39 -8.52 -14.27
C LEU A 24 -8.00 -7.19 -14.77
N LEU A 25 -9.16 -6.81 -14.23
CA LEU A 25 -9.80 -5.52 -14.52
C LEU A 25 -8.89 -4.34 -14.14
N ILE A 26 -8.36 -4.33 -12.91
CA ILE A 26 -7.47 -3.27 -12.42
C ILE A 26 -6.18 -3.24 -13.25
N GLY A 27 -5.61 -4.40 -13.59
CA GLY A 27 -4.43 -4.51 -14.43
C GLY A 27 -4.64 -3.92 -15.83
N TYR A 28 -5.78 -4.22 -16.47
CA TYR A 28 -6.16 -3.64 -17.75
C TYR A 28 -6.33 -2.11 -17.68
N LEU A 29 -7.01 -1.61 -16.66
CA LEU A 29 -7.18 -0.16 -16.44
C LEU A 29 -5.85 0.54 -16.15
N ALA A 30 -4.94 -0.10 -15.41
CA ALA A 30 -3.62 0.42 -15.10
C ALA A 30 -2.73 0.52 -16.36
N GLN A 31 -2.77 -0.48 -17.26
CA GLN A 31 -2.10 -0.43 -18.56
C GLN A 31 -2.61 0.73 -19.42
N ARG A 32 -3.94 0.91 -19.53
CA ARG A 32 -4.53 1.97 -20.36
C ARG A 32 -4.30 3.38 -19.79
N SER A 33 -4.27 3.52 -18.47
CA SER A 33 -4.12 4.84 -17.82
C SER A 33 -2.69 5.35 -17.78
N GLY A 34 -1.68 4.48 -17.92
CA GLY A 34 -0.27 4.87 -17.84
C GLY A 34 0.12 5.47 -16.48
N PHE A 35 -0.62 5.14 -15.43
CA PHE A 35 -0.56 5.80 -14.14
C PHE A 35 0.82 5.68 -13.49
N CYS A 36 1.39 6.82 -13.10
CA CYS A 36 2.65 6.90 -12.37
C CYS A 36 2.57 8.00 -11.34
N SER A 37 2.59 7.67 -10.05
CA SER A 37 2.53 8.66 -8.97
C SER A 37 3.71 9.65 -9.06
N ILE A 38 4.91 9.14 -9.36
CA ILE A 38 6.12 9.97 -9.53
C ILE A 38 6.02 10.84 -10.79
N GLY A 39 5.50 10.28 -11.89
CA GLY A 39 5.28 11.01 -13.13
C GLY A 39 4.25 12.13 -12.97
N GLY A 40 3.19 11.91 -12.20
CA GLY A 40 2.18 12.93 -11.91
C GLY A 40 2.76 14.18 -11.26
N PHE A 41 3.64 14.03 -10.27
CA PHE A 41 4.32 15.17 -9.65
C PHE A 41 5.33 15.83 -10.60
N ARG A 42 6.14 15.04 -11.30
CA ARG A 42 7.11 15.56 -12.28
C ARG A 42 6.43 16.39 -13.37
N ASP A 43 5.35 15.86 -13.95
CA ASP A 43 4.65 16.48 -15.07
C ASP A 43 3.83 17.71 -14.63
N LEU A 44 3.36 17.71 -13.36
CA LEU A 44 2.76 18.88 -12.73
C LEU A 44 3.76 20.04 -12.57
N PHE A 45 4.97 19.77 -12.06
CA PHE A 45 5.96 20.82 -11.81
C PHE A 45 6.68 21.30 -13.08
N LEU A 46 7.10 20.38 -13.95
CA LEU A 46 7.94 20.71 -15.09
C LEU A 46 7.13 21.13 -16.31
N PHE A 47 6.03 20.42 -16.61
CA PHE A 47 5.24 20.62 -17.83
C PHE A 47 3.88 21.29 -17.57
N LYS A 48 3.53 21.54 -16.29
CA LYS A 48 2.21 22.04 -15.87
C LYS A 48 1.05 21.22 -16.42
N GLN A 49 1.27 19.93 -16.67
CA GLN A 49 0.24 19.01 -17.15
C GLN A 49 -0.49 18.38 -15.97
N THR A 50 -1.74 18.77 -15.78
CA THR A 50 -2.54 18.35 -14.63
C THR A 50 -3.28 17.02 -14.84
N ARG A 51 -3.30 16.49 -16.07
CA ARG A 51 -4.06 15.28 -16.44
C ARG A 51 -3.71 14.08 -15.55
N LEU A 52 -2.42 13.78 -15.36
CA LEU A 52 -1.98 12.66 -14.52
C LEU A 52 -2.20 12.93 -13.03
N PHE A 53 -2.03 14.19 -12.61
CA PHE A 53 -2.23 14.60 -11.21
C PHE A 53 -3.70 14.48 -10.77
N PHE A 54 -4.65 14.91 -11.61
CA PHE A 54 -6.07 14.74 -11.33
C PHE A 54 -6.47 13.26 -11.23
N GLY A 55 -5.85 12.38 -12.01
CA GLY A 55 -6.04 10.92 -11.85
C GLY A 55 -5.58 10.41 -10.48
N TYR A 56 -4.45 10.91 -9.98
CA TYR A 56 -3.92 10.55 -8.65
C TYR A 56 -4.83 11.07 -7.51
N MET A 57 -5.30 12.32 -7.62
CA MET A 57 -6.26 12.89 -6.66
C MET A 57 -7.61 12.17 -6.68
N ALA A 58 -8.11 11.80 -7.86
CA ALA A 58 -9.33 11.02 -7.99
C ALA A 58 -9.20 9.65 -7.28
N LEU A 59 -8.06 8.96 -7.45
CA LEU A 59 -7.83 7.68 -6.77
C LEU A 59 -7.91 7.82 -5.24
N ILE A 60 -7.26 8.84 -4.68
CA ILE A 60 -7.30 9.10 -3.23
C ILE A 60 -8.73 9.42 -2.77
N ALA A 61 -9.42 10.32 -3.47
CA ALA A 61 -10.78 10.74 -3.11
C ALA A 61 -11.78 9.58 -3.20
N PHE A 62 -11.79 8.83 -4.31
CA PHE A 62 -12.68 7.68 -4.50
C PHE A 62 -12.36 6.54 -3.56
N SER A 63 -11.09 6.30 -3.24
CA SER A 63 -10.71 5.32 -2.22
C SER A 63 -11.29 5.72 -0.87
N PHE A 64 -11.07 6.96 -0.42
CA PHE A 64 -11.60 7.45 0.85
C PHE A 64 -13.14 7.37 0.91
N ILE A 65 -13.83 7.84 -0.13
CA ILE A 65 -15.30 7.78 -0.23
C ILE A 65 -15.78 6.33 -0.22
N GLY A 66 -15.15 5.46 -1.01
CA GLY A 66 -15.52 4.04 -1.11
C GLY A 66 -15.41 3.36 0.25
N TYR A 67 -14.29 3.52 0.95
CA TYR A 67 -14.13 2.96 2.29
C TYR A 67 -15.11 3.57 3.30
N LEU A 68 -15.41 4.87 3.21
CA LEU A 68 -16.41 5.52 4.08
C LEU A 68 -17.81 4.94 3.86
N ILE A 69 -18.19 4.70 2.60
CA ILE A 69 -19.45 4.04 2.25
C ILE A 69 -19.47 2.61 2.80
N PHE A 70 -18.40 1.84 2.63
CA PHE A 70 -18.34 0.47 3.16
C PHE A 70 -18.42 0.45 4.69
N TRP A 71 -17.77 1.40 5.37
CA TRP A 71 -17.87 1.54 6.82
C TRP A 71 -19.29 1.89 7.29
N LEU A 72 -20.02 2.73 6.55
CA LEU A 72 -21.40 3.09 6.86
C LEU A 72 -22.38 1.90 6.68
N ILE A 73 -22.14 1.04 5.70
CA ILE A 73 -23.03 -0.08 5.36
C ILE A 73 -22.72 -1.33 6.20
N ALA A 74 -21.44 -1.64 6.43
CA ALA A 74 -21.01 -2.88 7.08
C ALA A 74 -19.78 -2.64 7.98
N PRO A 75 -19.99 -2.12 9.22
CA PRO A 75 -18.88 -1.78 10.12
C PRO A 75 -18.02 -3.00 10.52
N HIS A 76 -18.59 -4.21 10.50
CA HIS A 76 -17.92 -5.46 10.87
C HIS A 76 -16.96 -6.03 9.82
N ILE A 77 -16.96 -5.53 8.58
CA ILE A 77 -16.09 -6.05 7.50
C ILE A 77 -14.73 -5.34 7.50
N ILE A 78 -14.65 -4.12 8.04
CA ILE A 78 -13.45 -3.28 8.01
C ILE A 78 -13.12 -2.79 9.42
N ASP A 79 -12.70 -3.72 10.26
CA ASP A 79 -12.23 -3.43 11.61
C ASP A 79 -10.96 -2.57 11.54
N GLY A 80 -11.10 -1.26 11.79
CA GLY A 80 -10.01 -0.29 11.77
C GLY A 80 -10.10 0.81 10.71
N PHE A 81 -11.18 0.87 9.92
CA PHE A 81 -11.38 2.03 9.03
C PHE A 81 -11.71 3.30 9.84
N TYR A 82 -11.12 4.42 9.42
CA TYR A 82 -10.90 5.63 10.22
C TYR A 82 -10.26 5.36 11.59
N TRP A 83 -9.04 4.80 11.55
CA TRP A 83 -8.23 4.46 12.74
C TRP A 83 -8.10 5.62 13.74
N SER A 84 -8.09 6.87 13.26
CA SER A 84 -8.01 8.07 14.10
C SER A 84 -9.27 8.34 14.93
N ALA A 85 -10.45 7.81 14.56
CA ALA A 85 -11.70 8.03 15.31
C ALA A 85 -12.16 6.79 16.09
N ASN A 86 -11.76 5.59 15.65
CA ASN A 86 -12.18 4.33 16.29
C ASN A 86 -11.21 3.84 17.38
N GLN A 87 -10.15 4.60 17.70
CA GLN A 87 -9.14 4.21 18.68
C GLN A 87 -9.10 5.18 19.87
N ALA A 88 -8.90 4.64 21.08
CA ALA A 88 -8.92 5.41 22.34
C ALA A 88 -7.88 6.55 22.42
N ASN A 89 -6.81 6.47 21.60
CA ASN A 89 -5.79 7.51 21.47
C ASN A 89 -5.56 7.82 19.98
N PRO A 90 -5.80 9.07 19.51
CA PRO A 90 -5.58 9.48 18.12
C PRO A 90 -4.13 9.37 17.64
N PHE A 91 -3.17 9.28 18.56
CA PHE A 91 -1.74 9.22 18.28
C PHE A 91 -1.18 7.78 18.18
N LYS A 92 -2.03 6.75 18.24
CA LYS A 92 -1.58 5.38 17.92
C LYS A 92 -1.33 5.25 16.41
N PRO A 93 -0.31 4.49 16.01
CA PRO A 93 0.01 4.25 14.61
C PRO A 93 -1.08 3.43 13.92
N ILE A 94 -1.08 3.51 12.59
CA ILE A 94 -2.03 2.82 11.71
C ILE A 94 -1.99 1.30 11.97
N PRO A 95 -3.14 0.61 12.05
CA PRO A 95 -3.21 -0.84 12.16
C PRO A 95 -2.36 -1.52 11.08
N GLY A 96 -1.43 -2.38 11.47
CA GLY A 96 -0.43 -3.00 10.58
C GLY A 96 1.00 -2.51 10.78
N SER A 97 1.23 -1.52 11.65
CA SER A 97 2.57 -1.15 12.11
C SER A 97 3.16 -2.15 13.11
N ILE A 98 4.50 -2.20 13.23
CA ILE A 98 5.21 -2.99 14.25
C ILE A 98 4.64 -2.71 15.65
N PRO A 99 4.22 -3.71 16.44
CA PRO A 99 3.63 -3.49 17.76
C PRO A 99 4.68 -3.03 18.79
N GLY A 100 4.29 -2.17 19.74
CA GLY A 100 5.10 -1.84 20.93
C GLY A 100 6.17 -0.76 20.75
N LEU A 101 6.08 0.10 19.73
CA LEU A 101 7.03 1.20 19.52
C LEU A 101 6.45 2.56 19.95
N SER A 102 7.34 3.50 20.29
CA SER A 102 6.97 4.89 20.54
C SER A 102 6.55 5.62 19.25
N VAL A 103 5.77 6.69 19.37
CA VAL A 103 5.31 7.53 18.23
C VAL A 103 6.51 8.05 17.41
N ALA A 104 7.62 8.39 18.07
CA ALA A 104 8.83 8.89 17.42
C ALA A 104 9.44 7.87 16.46
N SER A 105 9.48 6.58 16.83
CA SER A 105 10.01 5.52 15.97
C SER A 105 9.19 5.35 14.68
N TYR A 106 7.86 5.46 14.76
CA TYR A 106 7.02 5.36 13.56
C TYR A 106 7.21 6.54 12.61
N VAL A 107 7.40 7.75 13.14
CA VAL A 107 7.71 8.92 12.30
C VAL A 107 9.07 8.74 11.62
N ILE A 108 10.09 8.27 12.34
CA ILE A 108 11.40 7.99 11.76
C ILE A 108 11.30 6.92 10.67
N LEU A 109 10.59 5.82 10.92
CA LEU A 109 10.37 4.75 9.94
C LEU A 109 9.62 5.24 8.70
N ALA A 110 8.59 6.08 8.88
CA ALA A 110 7.83 6.65 7.77
C ALA A 110 8.69 7.60 6.92
N LEU A 111 9.51 8.44 7.55
CA LEU A 111 10.40 9.36 6.85
C LEU A 111 11.51 8.61 6.11
N VAL A 112 12.22 7.71 6.78
CA VAL A 112 13.32 6.94 6.18
C VAL A 112 12.79 6.00 5.10
N GLY A 113 11.72 5.26 5.39
CA GLY A 113 11.10 4.33 4.45
C GLY A 113 10.46 5.05 3.26
N GLY A 114 9.73 6.13 3.50
CA GLY A 114 9.10 6.94 2.47
C GLY A 114 10.12 7.63 1.56
N PHE A 115 11.17 8.22 2.14
CA PHE A 115 12.27 8.78 1.37
C PHE A 115 13.01 7.72 0.56
N GLY A 116 13.31 6.55 1.15
CA GLY A 116 13.96 5.43 0.47
C GLY A 116 13.14 4.91 -0.72
N MET A 117 11.83 4.69 -0.54
CA MET A 117 10.92 4.31 -1.62
C MET A 117 10.86 5.38 -2.72
N GLY A 118 10.79 6.66 -2.35
CA GLY A 118 10.80 7.77 -3.31
C GLY A 118 12.08 7.83 -4.13
N PHE A 119 13.23 7.74 -3.46
CA PHE A 119 14.55 7.78 -4.08
C PHE A 119 14.77 6.60 -5.02
N LEU A 120 14.47 5.38 -4.59
CA LEU A 120 14.53 4.18 -5.44
C LEU A 120 13.58 4.27 -6.62
N GLY A 121 12.37 4.79 -6.42
CA GLY A 121 11.39 5.01 -7.48
C GLY A 121 11.87 5.99 -8.56
N VAL A 122 12.64 7.01 -8.20
CA VAL A 122 13.27 7.93 -9.16
C VAL A 122 14.38 7.24 -9.95
N ILE A 123 15.27 6.49 -9.29
CA ILE A 123 16.36 5.75 -9.95
C ILE A 123 15.81 4.72 -10.95
N LEU A 124 14.73 4.04 -10.59
CA LEU A 124 14.09 3.02 -11.42
C LEU A 124 13.22 3.59 -12.55
N GLY A 125 12.93 4.90 -12.53
CA GLY A 125 12.09 5.56 -13.53
C GLY A 125 10.59 5.23 -13.42
N GLY A 126 10.11 4.80 -12.25
CA GLY A 126 8.70 4.45 -12.06
C GLY A 126 8.34 4.09 -10.62
N CYS A 127 7.06 4.24 -10.27
CA CYS A 127 6.52 3.75 -9.00
C CYS A 127 6.27 2.23 -9.03
N PRO A 128 6.08 1.57 -7.87
CA PRO A 128 5.89 0.12 -7.83
C PRO A 128 4.78 -0.39 -8.76
N LEU A 129 3.64 0.32 -8.81
CA LEU A 129 2.53 -0.03 -9.69
C LEU A 129 2.92 0.01 -11.18
N ARG A 130 3.68 1.04 -11.60
CA ARG A 130 4.16 1.15 -12.98
C ARG A 130 5.13 0.03 -13.35
N GLN A 131 5.97 -0.40 -12.42
CA GLN A 131 6.89 -1.52 -12.68
C GLN A 131 6.13 -2.85 -12.85
N VAL A 132 5.05 -3.07 -12.12
CA VAL A 132 4.18 -4.25 -12.31
C VAL A 132 3.51 -4.23 -13.69
N VAL A 133 3.03 -3.06 -14.12
CA VAL A 133 2.44 -2.88 -15.46
C VAL A 133 3.49 -3.12 -16.55
N MET A 134 4.67 -2.50 -16.46
CA MET A 134 5.75 -2.67 -17.44
C MET A 134 6.28 -4.11 -17.49
N ALA A 135 6.26 -4.83 -16.36
CA ALA A 135 6.58 -6.25 -16.34
C ALA A 135 5.57 -7.06 -17.18
N SER A 136 4.30 -6.68 -17.16
CA SER A 136 3.24 -7.31 -17.97
C SER A 136 3.32 -6.93 -19.46
N GLU A 137 3.87 -5.77 -19.78
CA GLU A 137 4.17 -5.35 -21.17
C GLU A 137 5.42 -6.07 -21.75
N GLY A 138 6.13 -6.87 -20.95
CA GLY A 138 7.30 -7.64 -21.39
C GLY A 138 8.65 -6.95 -21.16
N ASN A 139 8.71 -5.89 -20.35
CA ASN A 139 9.98 -5.24 -20.03
C ASN A 139 10.81 -6.09 -19.05
N ARG A 140 11.91 -6.68 -19.55
CA ARG A 140 12.83 -7.52 -18.77
C ARG A 140 13.37 -6.85 -17.51
N LYS A 141 13.64 -5.53 -17.53
CA LYS A 141 14.16 -4.83 -16.33
C LYS A 141 13.12 -4.77 -15.22
N SER A 142 11.88 -4.49 -15.58
CA SER A 142 10.77 -4.41 -14.64
C SER A 142 10.40 -5.78 -14.06
N ILE A 143 10.54 -6.86 -14.85
CA ILE A 143 10.32 -8.23 -14.36
C ILE A 143 11.28 -8.57 -13.21
N PHE A 144 12.59 -8.29 -13.37
CA PHE A 144 13.56 -8.52 -12.29
C PHE A 144 13.28 -7.68 -11.05
N PHE A 145 12.80 -6.45 -11.22
CA PHE A 145 12.39 -5.60 -10.09
C PHE A 145 11.20 -6.20 -9.33
N VAL A 146 10.15 -6.64 -10.02
CA VAL A 146 8.96 -7.22 -9.38
C VAL A 146 9.32 -8.48 -8.59
N LEU A 147 10.15 -9.36 -9.18
CA LEU A 147 10.66 -10.55 -8.49
C LEU A 147 11.46 -10.19 -7.24
N GLY A 148 12.36 -9.20 -7.35
CA GLY A 148 13.15 -8.71 -6.22
C GLY A 148 12.28 -8.11 -5.11
N MET A 149 11.24 -7.36 -5.47
CA MET A 149 10.27 -6.80 -4.53
C MET A 149 9.48 -7.91 -3.81
N SER A 150 9.04 -8.95 -4.51
CA SER A 150 8.33 -10.09 -3.92
C SER A 150 9.20 -10.88 -2.94
N ILE A 151 10.45 -11.18 -3.32
CA ILE A 151 11.42 -11.84 -2.43
C ILE A 151 11.73 -10.95 -1.22
N GLY A 152 11.95 -9.65 -1.46
CA GLY A 152 12.19 -8.66 -0.42
C GLY A 152 11.06 -8.55 0.59
N ALA A 153 9.79 -8.64 0.15
CA ALA A 153 8.63 -8.62 1.05
C ALA A 153 8.62 -9.81 2.01
N ILE A 154 8.95 -11.02 1.53
CA ILE A 154 9.03 -12.22 2.37
C ILE A 154 10.15 -12.06 3.41
N ILE A 155 11.33 -11.61 2.99
CA ILE A 155 12.47 -11.37 3.89
C ILE A 155 12.14 -10.28 4.92
N TYR A 156 11.42 -9.23 4.49
CA TYR A 156 11.03 -8.13 5.36
C TYR A 156 10.13 -8.62 6.49
N HIS A 157 9.08 -9.37 6.17
CA HIS A 157 8.15 -9.90 7.15
C HIS A 157 8.76 -11.00 8.05
N GLY A 158 9.68 -11.81 7.52
CA GLY A 158 10.28 -12.92 8.26
C GLY A 158 11.44 -12.52 9.19
N PHE A 159 12.27 -11.56 8.79
CA PHE A 159 13.54 -11.28 9.50
C PHE A 159 13.72 -9.79 9.85
N ILE A 160 13.46 -8.89 8.91
CA ILE A 160 13.78 -7.46 9.10
C ILE A 160 12.86 -6.82 10.14
N LEU A 161 11.57 -7.17 10.17
CA LEU A 161 10.63 -6.62 11.16
C LEU A 161 11.10 -6.87 12.60
N GLY A 162 11.48 -8.11 12.93
CA GLY A 162 11.96 -8.47 14.27
C GLY A 162 13.29 -7.81 14.61
N LEU A 163 14.20 -7.72 13.63
CA LEU A 163 15.47 -7.02 13.79
C LEU A 163 15.24 -5.53 14.09
N VAL A 164 14.45 -4.84 13.26
CA VAL A 164 14.15 -3.41 13.41
C VAL A 164 13.47 -3.14 14.76
N GLN A 165 12.53 -3.99 15.16
CA GLN A 165 11.89 -3.88 16.49
C GLN A 165 12.93 -3.99 17.61
N GLY A 166 13.85 -4.95 17.54
CA GLY A 166 14.93 -5.12 18.52
C GLY A 166 15.86 -3.90 18.60
N TRP A 167 16.23 -3.32 17.45
CA TRP A 167 17.04 -2.09 17.41
C TRP A 167 16.34 -0.90 18.07
N PHE A 168 15.04 -0.69 17.82
CA PHE A 168 14.30 0.41 18.41
C PHE A 168 14.09 0.24 19.92
N ILE A 169 13.86 -0.99 20.39
CA ILE A 169 13.78 -1.29 21.82
C ILE A 169 15.14 -1.04 22.50
N ALA A 170 16.24 -1.52 21.88
CA ALA A 170 17.59 -1.31 22.39
C ALA A 170 18.01 0.18 22.41
N ALA A 171 17.52 0.98 21.47
CA ALA A 171 17.72 2.43 21.42
C ALA A 171 16.88 3.22 22.43
N GLY A 172 16.13 2.55 23.32
CA GLY A 172 15.30 3.19 24.35
C GLY A 172 14.01 3.83 23.81
N LEU A 173 13.62 3.50 22.57
CA LEU A 173 12.41 3.98 21.90
C LEU A 173 11.28 2.94 21.89
N GLY A 174 11.43 1.85 22.65
CA GLY A 174 10.35 0.91 22.93
C GLY A 174 9.27 1.59 23.75
N ALA A 175 8.01 1.39 23.37
CA ALA A 175 6.91 1.78 24.26
C ALA A 175 6.99 0.88 25.50
N GLY A 176 7.27 1.50 26.65
CA GLY A 176 6.88 0.90 27.92
C GLY A 176 5.36 0.73 28.00
#